data_AF-A0A9E5QHI9-F1
#
_entry.id   AF-A0A9E5QHI9-F1
#
_cell.length_a   1.000
_cell.length_b   1.000
_cell.length_c   1.000
_cell.angle_alpha   90.00
_cell.angle_beta   90.00
_cell.angle_gamma   90.00
#
_symmetry.space_group_name_H-M   'P 1'
#
loop_
_entity.id
_entity.type
_entity.pdbx_description
1 polymer ?
#
loop_
_entity_poly.entity_id
_entity_poly.type
_entity_poly.pdbx_seq_one_letter_code
_entity_poly.pdbx_strand_id
1 'polypeptide(L)'
;MRGLLHRIAAVVMVAASLYHVYYVIFTQRGRGFIQDIWFKYQDFRDMIQVLKYNLGFSRKKPKFDRFNYIEKSEYWALVWGTAVMTLTGIALWYENQFMGWFSKLFVDVCETIHYFEAWLAFLAIVVWHIYYVIFNPNIYPMNFAWITGKITEEEMEEEHPLELERIKKERLGSEGSEDRE
;
A
#
# COMPACT_ATOMS: atom_id res chain seq x y z
N MET A 1 -13.43 -21.51 -19.39
CA MET A 1 -12.35 -21.68 -18.38
C MET A 1 -11.84 -20.33 -17.86
N ARG A 2 -11.37 -19.41 -18.73
CA ARG A 2 -10.84 -18.09 -18.32
C ARG A 2 -11.79 -17.26 -17.44
N GLY A 3 -13.05 -17.09 -17.84
CA GLY A 3 -14.02 -16.31 -17.07
C GLY A 3 -14.37 -16.91 -15.69
N LEU A 4 -14.34 -18.24 -15.57
CA LEU A 4 -14.56 -18.91 -14.28
C LEU A 4 -13.39 -18.65 -13.32
N LEU A 5 -12.15 -18.79 -13.80
CA LEU A 5 -10.95 -18.52 -13.01
C LEU A 5 -10.91 -17.07 -12.54
N HIS A 6 -11.25 -16.12 -13.41
CA HIS A 6 -11.34 -14.71 -13.04
C HIS A 6 -12.37 -14.46 -11.94
N ARG A 7 -13.57 -15.08 -12.03
CA ARG A 7 -14.59 -14.95 -10.98
C ARG A 7 -14.17 -15.57 -9.65
N ILE A 8 -13.51 -16.73 -9.68
CA ILE A 8 -12.97 -17.36 -8.46
C ILE A 8 -11.92 -16.44 -7.82
N ALA A 9 -10.98 -15.91 -8.62
CA ALA A 9 -9.98 -14.96 -8.14
C ALA A 9 -10.62 -13.68 -7.58
N ALA A 10 -11.68 -13.17 -8.21
CA ALA A 10 -12.43 -12.02 -7.73
C ALA A 10 -13.06 -12.29 -6.34
N VAL A 11 -13.69 -13.45 -6.15
CA VAL A 11 -14.25 -13.83 -4.84
C VAL A 11 -13.17 -13.90 -3.77
N VAL A 12 -12.01 -14.50 -4.07
CA VAL A 12 -10.87 -14.56 -3.14
C VAL A 12 -10.37 -13.16 -2.79
N MET A 13 -10.20 -12.29 -3.79
CA MET A 13 -9.75 -10.91 -3.59
C MET A 13 -10.72 -10.13 -2.70
N VAL A 14 -12.03 -10.18 -3.01
CA VAL A 14 -13.06 -9.51 -2.21
C VAL A 14 -13.08 -10.03 -0.78
N ALA A 15 -12.98 -11.36 -0.58
CA ALA A 15 -12.93 -11.94 0.76
C ALA A 15 -11.69 -11.47 1.54
N ALA A 16 -10.52 -11.43 0.90
CA ALA A 16 -9.29 -10.92 1.51
C ALA A 16 -9.42 -9.42 1.87
N SER A 17 -10.02 -8.61 0.99
CA SER A 17 -10.27 -7.19 1.26
C SER A 17 -11.23 -6.97 2.43
N LEU A 18 -12.31 -7.76 2.51
CA LEU A 18 -13.25 -7.70 3.63
C LEU A 18 -12.58 -8.12 4.95
N TYR A 19 -11.75 -9.16 4.92
CA TYR A 19 -10.94 -9.55 6.08
C TYR A 19 -9.98 -8.42 6.50
N HIS A 20 -9.32 -7.76 5.56
CA HIS A 20 -8.43 -6.63 5.86
C HIS A 20 -9.18 -5.46 6.49
N VAL A 21 -10.35 -5.10 5.95
CA VAL A 21 -11.22 -4.06 6.53
C VAL A 21 -11.65 -4.44 7.95
N TYR A 22 -12.05 -5.69 8.17
CA TYR A 22 -12.38 -6.19 9.50
C TYR A 22 -11.18 -6.08 10.45
N TYR A 23 -10.00 -6.57 10.04
CA TYR A 23 -8.79 -6.52 10.85
C TYR A 23 -8.44 -5.08 11.26
N VAL A 24 -8.48 -4.15 10.31
CA VAL A 24 -8.19 -2.72 10.52
C VAL A 24 -9.17 -2.08 11.50
N ILE A 25 -10.47 -2.38 11.39
CA ILE A 25 -11.49 -1.75 12.24
C ILE A 25 -11.46 -2.32 13.65
N PHE A 26 -11.37 -3.64 13.79
CA PHE A 26 -11.61 -4.32 15.06
C PHE A 26 -10.35 -4.55 15.90
N THR A 27 -9.14 -4.54 15.32
CA THR A 27 -7.91 -4.76 16.08
C THR A 27 -7.19 -3.46 16.43
N GLN A 28 -6.58 -3.39 17.63
CA GLN A 28 -5.77 -2.22 18.03
C GLN A 28 -4.58 -2.03 17.08
N ARG A 29 -3.92 -3.13 16.71
CA ARG A 29 -2.76 -3.11 15.79
C ARG A 29 -3.16 -2.65 14.39
N GLY A 30 -4.32 -3.08 13.88
CA GLY A 30 -4.85 -2.65 12.59
C GLY A 30 -5.21 -1.17 12.56
N ARG A 31 -5.80 -0.64 13.63
CA ARG A 31 -6.06 0.81 13.74
C ARG A 31 -4.78 1.63 13.78
N GLY A 32 -3.77 1.19 14.52
CA GLY A 32 -2.44 1.82 14.52
C GLY A 32 -1.80 1.81 13.13
N PHE A 33 -1.88 0.68 12.42
CA PHE A 33 -1.39 0.58 11.04
C PHE A 33 -2.04 1.61 10.09
N ILE A 34 -3.36 1.80 10.16
CA ILE A 34 -4.03 2.81 9.32
C ILE A 34 -3.63 4.23 9.69
N GLN A 35 -3.42 4.52 10.97
CA GLN A 35 -2.92 5.84 11.39
C GLN A 35 -1.52 6.13 10.84
N ASP A 36 -0.69 5.11 10.74
CA ASP A 36 0.67 5.22 10.18
C ASP A 36 0.64 5.40 8.65
N ILE A 37 -0.27 4.72 7.96
CA ILE A 37 -0.38 4.74 6.48
C ILE A 37 -1.18 5.94 5.94
N TRP A 38 -1.83 6.70 6.82
CA TRP A 38 -2.57 7.90 6.42
C TRP A 38 -1.63 8.99 5.92
N PHE A 39 -2.06 9.73 4.89
CA PHE A 39 -1.29 10.86 4.38
C PHE A 39 -1.26 12.01 5.40
N LYS A 40 -0.05 12.41 5.76
CA LYS A 40 0.25 13.55 6.62
C LYS A 40 0.83 14.66 5.76
N TYR A 41 0.72 15.90 6.22
CA TYR A 41 1.32 17.04 5.53
C TYR A 41 2.85 16.89 5.33
N GLN A 42 3.50 16.13 6.21
CA GLN A 42 4.93 15.79 6.10
C GLN A 42 5.23 14.99 4.82
N ASP A 43 4.34 14.08 4.39
CA ASP A 43 4.57 13.25 3.19
C ASP A 43 4.72 14.11 1.92
N PHE A 44 3.95 15.20 1.83
CA PHE A 44 4.07 16.15 0.72
C PHE A 44 5.40 16.92 0.76
N ARG A 45 5.86 17.30 1.96
CA ARG A 45 7.18 17.93 2.13
C ARG A 45 8.30 16.96 1.77
N ASP A 46 8.16 15.69 2.11
CA ASP A 46 9.17 14.66 1.83
C ASP A 46 9.25 14.39 0.33
N MET A 47 8.11 14.32 -0.37
CA MET A 47 8.08 14.24 -1.83
C MET A 47 8.83 15.40 -2.49
N ILE A 48 8.60 16.65 -2.06
CA ILE A 48 9.33 17.81 -2.58
C ILE A 48 10.83 17.73 -2.26
N GLN A 49 11.18 17.25 -1.07
CA GLN A 49 12.58 17.08 -0.67
C GLN A 49 13.28 16.01 -1.50
N VAL A 50 12.64 14.88 -1.79
CA VAL A 50 13.15 13.86 -2.71
C VAL A 50 13.38 14.45 -4.09
N LEU A 51 12.42 15.20 -4.64
CA LEU A 51 12.58 15.84 -5.94
C LEU A 51 13.77 16.82 -5.95
N LYS A 52 13.93 17.63 -4.90
CA LYS A 52 15.07 18.54 -4.77
C LYS A 52 16.40 17.79 -4.63
N TYR A 53 16.42 16.68 -3.90
CA TYR A 53 17.60 15.84 -3.73
C TYR A 53 18.00 15.18 -5.06
N ASN A 54 17.03 14.57 -5.75
CA ASN A 54 17.26 13.90 -7.04
C ASN A 54 17.67 14.87 -8.16
N LEU A 55 17.17 16.11 -8.13
CA LEU A 55 17.58 17.17 -9.05
C LEU A 55 18.88 17.89 -8.64
N GLY A 56 19.52 17.48 -7.53
CA GLY A 56 20.79 18.04 -7.07
C GLY A 56 20.69 19.39 -6.34
N PHE A 57 19.48 19.90 -6.08
CA PHE A 57 19.26 21.16 -5.34
C PHE A 57 19.42 21.01 -3.82
N SER A 58 19.41 19.79 -3.28
CA SER A 58 19.65 19.51 -1.87
C SER A 58 20.65 18.37 -1.73
N ARG A 59 21.59 18.49 -0.79
CA ARG A 59 22.51 17.40 -0.40
C ARG A 59 21.97 16.53 0.75
N LYS A 60 20.83 16.89 1.33
CA LYS A 60 20.24 16.16 2.47
C LYS A 60 19.22 15.15 1.95
N LYS A 61 19.46 13.85 2.22
CA LYS A 61 18.48 12.78 2.03
C LYS A 61 17.32 13.01 3.04
N PRO A 62 16.05 12.93 2.62
CA PRO A 62 14.92 13.04 3.53
C PRO A 62 14.92 11.88 4.53
N LYS A 63 14.53 12.18 5.77
CA LYS A 63 14.36 11.18 6.82
C LYS A 63 12.92 10.70 6.82
N PHE A 64 12.69 9.46 6.40
CA PHE A 64 11.36 8.88 6.39
C PHE A 64 10.98 8.29 7.74
N ASP A 65 9.67 8.25 7.98
CA ASP A 65 9.04 7.54 9.08
C ASP A 65 8.85 6.05 8.72
N ARG A 66 8.12 5.32 9.56
CA ARG A 66 7.76 3.91 9.39
C ARG A 66 7.25 3.53 7.99
N PHE A 67 6.57 4.45 7.32
CA PHE A 67 6.22 4.31 5.91
C PHE A 67 6.60 5.58 5.16
N ASN A 68 7.26 5.41 4.02
CA ASN A 68 7.55 6.49 3.09
C ASN A 68 6.30 6.85 2.25
N TYR A 69 6.32 8.00 1.57
CA TYR A 69 5.16 8.45 0.79
C TYR A 69 4.86 7.56 -0.43
N ILE A 70 5.86 6.83 -0.95
CA ILE A 70 5.70 5.90 -2.08
C ILE A 70 4.92 4.67 -1.62
N GLU A 71 5.32 4.05 -0.51
CA GLU A 71 4.65 2.91 0.13
C GLU A 71 3.21 3.24 0.51
N LYS A 72 2.97 4.44 1.08
CA LYS A 72 1.61 4.93 1.34
C LYS A 72 0.80 5.06 0.06
N SER A 73 1.40 5.60 -1.00
CA SER A 73 0.74 5.75 -2.30
C SER A 73 0.40 4.41 -2.93
N GLU A 74 1.30 3.43 -2.86
CA GLU A 74 1.06 2.05 -3.33
C GLU A 74 -0.11 1.40 -2.58
N TYR A 75 -0.14 1.54 -1.24
CA TYR A 75 -1.23 1.03 -0.43
C TYR A 75 -2.57 1.66 -0.81
N TRP A 76 -2.64 2.99 -0.92
CA TRP A 76 -3.89 3.68 -1.26
C TRP A 76 -4.33 3.42 -2.70
N ALA A 77 -3.39 3.30 -3.64
CA ALA A 77 -3.67 2.89 -5.02
C ALA A 77 -4.28 1.48 -5.06
N LEU A 78 -3.74 0.53 -4.30
CA LEU A 78 -4.31 -0.82 -4.19
C LEU A 78 -5.71 -0.81 -3.60
N VAL A 79 -5.94 -0.06 -2.51
CA VAL A 79 -7.27 0.06 -1.87
C VAL A 79 -8.30 0.64 -2.84
N TRP A 80 -7.94 1.73 -3.53
CA TRP A 80 -8.79 2.36 -4.53
C TRP A 80 -9.09 1.42 -5.71
N GLY A 81 -8.05 0.86 -6.32
CA GLY A 81 -8.21 -0.03 -7.47
C GLY A 81 -9.05 -1.25 -7.13
N THR A 82 -8.86 -1.84 -5.95
CA THR A 82 -9.67 -2.97 -5.49
C THR A 82 -11.14 -2.59 -5.30
N ALA A 83 -11.42 -1.39 -4.75
CA ALA A 83 -12.78 -0.90 -4.61
C ALA A 83 -13.46 -0.69 -5.98
N VAL A 84 -12.80 -0.01 -6.92
CA VAL A 84 -13.30 0.22 -8.27
C VAL A 84 -13.54 -1.11 -9.00
N MET A 85 -12.57 -2.02 -8.97
CA MET A 85 -12.66 -3.34 -9.61
C MET A 85 -13.79 -4.19 -9.02
N THR A 86 -14.00 -4.13 -7.70
CA THR A 86 -15.09 -4.86 -7.04
C THR A 86 -16.45 -4.31 -7.44
N LEU A 87 -16.64 -2.99 -7.37
CA LEU A 87 -17.92 -2.36 -7.68
C LEU A 87 -18.33 -2.55 -9.15
N THR A 88 -17.39 -2.29 -10.06
CA THR A 88 -17.63 -2.49 -11.50
C THR A 88 -17.77 -3.97 -11.84
N GLY A 89 -16.99 -4.85 -11.20
CA GLY A 89 -17.09 -6.30 -11.38
C GLY A 89 -18.44 -6.87 -10.94
N ILE A 90 -19.02 -6.35 -9.85
CA ILE A 90 -20.38 -6.73 -9.41
C ILE A 90 -21.43 -6.30 -10.44
N ALA A 91 -21.32 -5.08 -10.98
CA ALA A 91 -22.23 -4.60 -12.01
C ALA A 91 -22.20 -5.48 -13.27
N LEU A 92 -21.00 -5.90 -13.70
CA LEU A 92 -20.79 -6.79 -14.84
C LEU A 92 -21.19 -8.24 -14.56
N TRP A 93 -21.12 -8.69 -13.30
CA TRP A 93 -21.58 -10.03 -12.92
C TRP A 93 -23.11 -10.14 -13.09
N TYR A 94 -23.84 -9.11 -12.67
CA TYR A 94 -25.31 -9.04 -12.73
C TYR A 94 -25.83 -8.10 -13.82
N GLU A 95 -25.23 -8.20 -15.01
CA GLU A 95 -25.42 -7.27 -16.12
C GLU A 95 -26.91 -6.97 -16.42
N ASN A 96 -27.73 -8.01 -16.54
CA ASN A 96 -29.17 -7.87 -16.84
C ASN A 96 -29.94 -7.11 -15.75
N GLN A 97 -29.59 -7.32 -14.48
CA GLN A 97 -30.22 -6.63 -13.36
C GLN A 97 -29.81 -5.16 -13.34
N PHE A 98 -28.53 -4.86 -13.53
CA PHE A 98 -28.03 -3.49 -13.56
C PHE A 98 -28.51 -2.72 -14.80
N MET A 99 -28.67 -3.37 -15.95
CA MET A 99 -29.33 -2.76 -17.11
C MET A 99 -30.79 -2.40 -16.82
N GLY A 100 -31.51 -3.25 -16.08
CA GLY A 100 -32.90 -3.00 -15.70
C GLY A 100 -33.07 -1.92 -14.63
N TRP A 101 -32.16 -1.84 -13.65
CA TRP A 101 -32.19 -0.81 -12.60
C TRP A 101 -31.67 0.55 -13.06
N PHE A 102 -30.70 0.56 -13.95
CA PHE A 102 -30.06 1.77 -14.45
C PHE A 102 -30.30 1.92 -15.95
N SER A 103 -29.34 1.48 -16.77
CA SER A 103 -29.40 1.53 -18.23
C SER A 103 -28.27 0.69 -18.84
N LYS A 104 -28.34 0.42 -20.15
CA LYS A 104 -27.21 -0.17 -20.89
C LYS A 104 -25.95 0.70 -20.80
N LEU A 105 -26.10 2.02 -20.91
CA LEU A 105 -24.98 2.96 -20.83
C LEU A 105 -24.21 2.82 -19.51
N PHE A 106 -24.91 2.62 -18.39
CA PHE A 106 -24.27 2.40 -17.09
C PHE A 106 -23.36 1.17 -17.11
N VAL A 107 -23.85 0.06 -17.65
CA VAL A 107 -23.07 -1.19 -17.77
C VAL A 107 -21.88 -1.02 -18.71
N ASP A 108 -22.07 -0.39 -19.87
CA ASP A 108 -20.98 -0.12 -20.82
C ASP A 108 -19.86 0.75 -20.18
N VAL A 109 -20.25 1.73 -19.34
CA VAL A 109 -19.30 2.55 -18.58
C VAL A 109 -18.58 1.72 -17.51
N CYS A 110 -19.29 0.86 -16.77
CA CYS A 110 -18.66 -0.06 -15.82
C CYS A 110 -17.66 -0.99 -16.51
N GLU A 111 -18.00 -1.53 -17.68
CA GLU A 111 -17.10 -2.37 -18.48
C GLU A 111 -15.82 -1.62 -18.85
N THR A 112 -15.98 -0.39 -19.35
CA THR A 112 -14.87 0.47 -19.76
C THR A 112 -13.95 0.79 -18.59
N ILE A 113 -14.51 1.18 -17.45
CA ILE A 113 -13.74 1.48 -16.24
C ILE A 113 -13.02 0.22 -15.74
N HIS A 114 -13.72 -0.91 -15.66
CA HIS A 114 -13.13 -2.17 -15.20
C HIS A 114 -11.95 -2.60 -16.08
N TYR A 115 -12.10 -2.46 -17.40
CA TYR A 115 -11.05 -2.78 -18.36
C TYR A 115 -9.81 -1.89 -18.20
N PHE A 116 -9.99 -0.57 -18.13
CA PHE A 116 -8.86 0.34 -17.99
C PHE A 116 -8.20 0.25 -16.61
N GLU A 117 -8.97 0.06 -15.55
CA GLU A 117 -8.45 -0.16 -14.20
C GLU A 117 -7.65 -1.46 -14.13
N ALA A 118 -8.09 -2.54 -14.80
CA ALA A 118 -7.32 -3.78 -14.88
C ALA A 118 -5.94 -3.57 -15.55
N TRP A 119 -5.89 -2.78 -16.63
CA TRP A 119 -4.63 -2.42 -17.28
C TRP A 119 -3.74 -1.54 -16.40
N LEU A 120 -4.33 -0.53 -15.75
CA LEU A 120 -3.62 0.34 -14.83
C LEU A 120 -3.02 -0.46 -13.68
N ALA A 121 -3.80 -1.32 -13.03
CA ALA A 121 -3.35 -2.17 -11.94
C ALA A 121 -2.25 -3.15 -12.39
N PHE A 122 -2.41 -3.80 -13.54
CA PHE A 122 -1.39 -4.69 -14.10
C PHE A 122 -0.07 -3.96 -14.35
N LEU A 123 -0.12 -2.79 -15.00
CA LEU A 123 1.08 -2.01 -15.30
C LEU A 123 1.71 -1.42 -14.04
N ALA A 124 0.91 -0.97 -13.07
CA ALA A 124 1.41 -0.49 -11.78
C ALA A 124 2.17 -1.60 -11.04
N ILE A 125 1.66 -2.84 -11.04
CA ILE A 125 2.37 -3.96 -10.42
C ILE A 125 3.67 -4.26 -11.17
N VAL A 126 3.62 -4.39 -12.50
CA VAL A 126 4.76 -4.83 -13.30
C VAL A 126 5.87 -3.79 -13.37
N VAL A 127 5.53 -2.52 -13.55
CA VAL A 127 6.52 -1.45 -13.75
C VAL A 127 6.94 -0.84 -12.44
N TRP A 128 5.98 -0.49 -11.58
CA TRP A 128 6.26 0.27 -10.36
C TRP A 128 6.58 -0.66 -9.20
N HIS A 129 5.65 -1.54 -8.81
CA HIS A 129 5.80 -2.35 -7.61
C HIS A 129 6.97 -3.34 -7.70
N ILE A 130 7.08 -4.10 -8.80
CA ILE A 130 8.21 -5.02 -9.02
C ILE A 130 9.55 -4.28 -9.02
N TYR A 131 9.62 -3.07 -9.57
CA TYR A 131 10.85 -2.28 -9.54
C TYR A 131 11.26 -1.96 -8.10
N TYR A 132 10.36 -1.39 -7.30
CA TYR A 132 10.68 -1.00 -5.93
C TYR A 132 10.99 -2.20 -5.02
N VAL A 133 10.32 -3.33 -5.23
CA VAL A 133 10.46 -4.51 -4.36
C VAL A 133 11.64 -5.41 -4.74
N ILE A 134 11.96 -5.53 -6.04
CA ILE A 134 13.00 -6.47 -6.52
C ILE A 134 14.24 -5.75 -7.06
N PHE A 135 14.04 -4.67 -7.83
CA PHE A 135 15.13 -4.03 -8.58
C PHE A 135 15.71 -2.79 -7.90
N ASN A 136 15.21 -2.41 -6.72
CA ASN A 136 15.81 -1.35 -5.92
C ASN A 136 17.17 -1.83 -5.37
N PRO A 137 18.29 -1.15 -5.73
CA PRO A 137 19.63 -1.55 -5.29
C PRO A 137 19.81 -1.61 -3.78
N ASN A 138 19.07 -0.79 -3.01
CA ASN A 138 19.20 -0.72 -1.55
C ASN A 138 18.69 -1.98 -0.85
N ILE A 139 17.75 -2.70 -1.47
CA ILE A 139 17.09 -3.88 -0.88
C ILE A 139 17.20 -5.12 -1.78
N TYR A 140 18.15 -5.12 -2.72
CA TYR A 140 18.31 -6.21 -3.68
C TYR A 140 18.75 -7.50 -2.96
N PRO A 141 18.18 -8.68 -3.29
CA PRO A 141 17.19 -8.93 -4.35
C PRO A 141 15.72 -8.69 -3.97
N MET A 142 15.42 -8.57 -2.67
CA MET A 142 14.12 -8.18 -2.10
C MET A 142 14.27 -8.03 -0.58
N ASN A 143 13.51 -7.12 0.04
CA ASN A 143 13.35 -7.09 1.49
C ASN A 143 12.44 -8.26 1.96
N PHE A 144 12.96 -9.15 2.82
CA PHE A 144 12.23 -10.34 3.31
C PHE A 144 11.25 -10.09 4.47
N ALA A 145 11.05 -8.82 4.89
CA ALA A 145 10.16 -8.48 5.99
C ALA A 145 8.71 -8.94 5.77
N TRP A 146 8.25 -9.09 4.53
CA TRP A 146 6.92 -9.64 4.25
C TRP A 146 6.78 -11.13 4.60
N ILE A 147 7.89 -11.88 4.70
CA ILE A 147 7.92 -13.28 5.15
C ILE A 147 8.32 -13.37 6.63
N THR A 148 9.42 -12.71 7.00
CA THR A 148 10.04 -12.89 8.33
C THR A 148 9.47 -11.94 9.39
N GLY A 149 8.84 -10.84 8.96
CA GLY A 149 8.41 -9.75 9.83
C GLY A 149 9.56 -8.95 10.44
N LYS A 150 10.80 -9.10 9.95
CA LYS A 150 12.01 -8.49 10.52
C LYS A 150 12.81 -7.77 9.45
N ILE A 151 13.46 -6.68 9.86
CA ILE A 151 14.40 -5.86 9.08
C ILE A 151 15.69 -5.69 9.90
N THR A 152 16.84 -5.58 9.24
CA THR A 152 18.10 -5.29 9.94
C THR A 152 18.17 -3.83 10.37
N GLU A 153 19.03 -3.53 11.34
CA GLU A 153 19.19 -2.14 11.83
C GLU A 153 19.75 -1.21 10.75
N GLU A 154 20.67 -1.69 9.92
CA GLU A 154 21.27 -0.95 8.81
C GLU A 154 20.22 -0.58 7.76
N GLU A 155 19.43 -1.56 7.30
CA GLU A 155 18.31 -1.31 6.37
C GLU A 155 17.29 -0.33 6.95
N MET A 156 17.01 -0.42 8.25
CA MET A 156 16.09 0.48 8.93
C MET A 156 16.64 1.91 9.04
N GLU A 157 17.95 2.07 9.22
CA GLU A 157 18.59 3.39 9.24
C GLU A 157 18.53 4.08 7.87
N GLU A 158 18.65 3.30 6.79
CA GLU A 158 18.62 3.84 5.43
C GLU A 158 17.22 4.17 4.91
N GLU A 159 16.24 3.31 5.18
CA GLU A 159 14.88 3.41 4.65
C GLU A 159 13.89 4.05 5.64
N HIS A 160 14.03 3.81 6.95
CA HIS A 160 13.10 4.25 8.00
C HIS A 160 13.77 4.89 9.24
N PRO A 161 14.64 5.90 9.06
CA PRO A 161 15.49 6.44 10.14
C PRO A 161 14.69 6.98 11.33
N LEU A 162 13.52 7.60 11.11
CA LEU A 162 12.73 8.17 12.21
C LEU A 162 12.02 7.09 13.05
N GLU A 163 11.76 5.92 12.49
CA GLU A 163 11.22 4.78 13.24
C GLU A 163 12.34 4.16 14.10
N LEU A 164 13.54 3.99 13.52
CA LEU A 164 14.70 3.48 14.26
C LEU A 164 15.06 4.39 15.45
N GLU A 165 15.08 5.72 15.25
CA GLU A 165 15.30 6.69 16.32
C GLU A 165 14.27 6.53 17.47
N ARG A 166 13.02 6.23 17.15
CA ARG A 166 11.94 6.01 18.13
C ARG A 166 12.14 4.72 18.91
N ILE A 167 12.43 3.61 18.22
CA ILE A 167 12.67 2.30 18.84
C ILE A 167 13.88 2.37 19.78
N LYS A 168 14.97 3.02 19.37
CA LYS A 168 16.16 3.22 20.22
C LYS A 168 15.82 4.03 21.48
N LYS A 169 15.03 5.09 21.33
CA LYS A 169 14.59 5.92 22.46
C LYS A 169 13.70 5.15 23.44
N GLU A 170 12.80 4.31 22.94
CA GLU A 170 11.92 3.47 23.76
C GLU A 170 12.72 2.41 24.54
N ARG A 171 13.68 1.74 23.90
CA ARG A 171 14.58 0.77 24.56
C ARG A 171 15.41 1.39 25.70
N LEU A 172 16.01 2.55 25.44
CA LEU A 172 16.77 3.29 26.46
C LEU A 172 15.88 3.73 27.64
N GLY A 173 14.62 4.05 27.35
CA GLY A 173 13.63 4.40 28.37
C GLY A 173 13.23 3.22 29.26
N SER A 174 13.08 2.02 28.69
CA SER A 174 12.74 0.80 29.43
C SER A 174 13.92 0.29 30.29
N GLU A 175 15.13 0.26 29.73
CA GLU A 175 16.34 -0.15 30.46
C GLU A 175 16.61 0.79 31.65
N GLY A 176 16.48 2.11 31.45
CA GLY A 176 16.66 3.09 32.52
C GLY A 176 15.53 3.14 33.55
N SER A 177 14.42 2.42 33.34
CA SER A 177 13.36 2.21 34.35
C SER A 177 13.55 0.92 35.14
N GLU A 178 14.05 -0.15 34.50
CA GLU A 178 14.39 -1.41 35.19
C GLU A 178 15.57 -1.21 36.17
N ASP A 179 16.55 -0.36 35.83
CA ASP A 179 17.67 -0.02 36.72
C ASP A 179 17.28 0.86 37.94
N ARG A 180 16.03 1.34 38.01
CA ARG A 180 15.53 2.23 39.08
C ARG A 180 14.52 1.57 40.03
N GLU A 181 14.15 0.32 39.81
CA GLU A 181 13.37 -0.53 40.72
C GLU A 181 14.28 -1.49 41.51
#